data_AF-A0A7V9E1H6-F1
#
_entry.id   AF-A0A7V9E1H6-F1
#
_cell.length_a   1.000
_cell.length_b   1.000
_cell.length_c   1.000
_cell.angle_alpha   90.00
_cell.angle_beta   90.00
_cell.angle_gamma   90.00
#
_symmetry.space_group_name_H-M   'P 1'
#
loop_
_entity.id
_entity.type
_entity.pdbx_description
1 polymer ?
#
loop_
_entity_poly.entity_id
_entity_poly.type
_entity_poly.pdbx_seq_one_letter_code
_entity_poly.pdbx_strand_id
1 'polypeptide(L)'
;MHRHGCGLLAAWSTAWLAGRACYDDVIDAVVGDEVHRVAGLPGQSDPVPLGWALSALRERGETRLRTVLPVPGDPRGLPGPGSFSTAAMQAGDGVLGLSLGLTRDVGDGTVLWTAHEVCDVRPDPITVAEADNDLAVTLRAAARALAALDVARWRPEAVSL
;
A
#
# COMPACT_ATOMS: atom_id res chain seq x y z
N MET A 1 0.09 -14.72 3.77
CA MET A 1 0.65 -14.03 2.59
C MET A 1 0.07 -12.63 2.60
N HIS A 2 0.85 -11.61 2.98
CA HIS A 2 0.37 -10.23 3.06
C HIS A 2 0.02 -9.75 1.65
N ARG A 3 -1.28 -9.74 1.32
CA ARG A 3 -1.74 -9.14 0.06
C ARG A 3 -1.33 -7.66 0.11
N HIS A 4 -0.58 -7.20 -0.90
CA HIS A 4 -0.13 -5.80 -1.06
C HIS A 4 -1.32 -4.85 -1.34
N GLY A 5 -2.27 -4.76 -0.41
CA GLY A 5 -3.53 -4.02 -0.57
C GLY A 5 -3.32 -2.52 -0.76
N CYS A 6 -2.30 -1.95 -0.10
CA CYS A 6 -1.91 -0.55 -0.29
C CYS A 6 -1.40 -0.28 -1.72
N GLY A 7 -0.69 -1.24 -2.33
CA GLY A 7 -0.25 -1.18 -3.74
C GLY A 7 -1.42 -1.15 -4.71
N LEU A 8 -2.36 -2.08 -4.54
CA LEU A 8 -3.56 -2.17 -5.38
C LEU A 8 -4.43 -0.92 -5.24
N LEU A 9 -4.74 -0.49 -4.02
CA LEU A 9 -5.55 0.69 -3.79
C LEU A 9 -4.93 1.93 -4.43
N ALA A 10 -3.62 2.15 -4.24
CA ALA A 10 -2.94 3.30 -4.82
C ALA A 10 -2.95 3.29 -6.35
N ALA A 11 -2.64 2.14 -6.97
CA ALA A 11 -2.56 2.01 -8.41
C ALA A 11 -3.92 2.18 -9.09
N TRP A 12 -4.95 1.46 -8.62
CA TRP A 12 -6.29 1.49 -9.21
C TRP A 12 -7.02 2.81 -8.95
N SER A 13 -6.92 3.37 -7.74
CA SER A 13 -7.48 4.70 -7.47
C SER A 13 -6.82 5.77 -8.34
N THR A 14 -5.50 5.69 -8.57
CA THR A 14 -4.80 6.61 -9.48
C THR A 14 -5.28 6.45 -10.93
N ALA A 15 -5.47 5.22 -11.40
CA ALA A 15 -6.00 4.96 -12.73
C ALA A 15 -7.41 5.55 -12.89
N TRP A 16 -8.26 5.37 -11.88
CA TRP A 16 -9.61 5.94 -11.86
C TRP A 16 -9.63 7.48 -11.77
N LEU A 17 -8.80 8.09 -10.90
CA LEU A 17 -8.64 9.54 -10.82
C LEU A 17 -8.13 10.14 -12.14
N ALA A 18 -7.30 9.40 -12.87
CA ALA A 18 -6.81 9.76 -14.20
C ALA A 18 -7.77 9.42 -15.36
N GLY A 19 -8.96 8.87 -15.08
CA GLY A 19 -9.95 8.48 -16.09
C GLY A 19 -9.57 7.28 -16.96
N ARG A 20 -8.62 6.45 -16.50
CA ARG A 20 -8.12 5.25 -17.21
C ARG A 20 -8.77 3.94 -16.74
N ALA A 21 -9.52 3.98 -15.66
CA ALA A 21 -10.31 2.87 -15.13
C ALA A 21 -11.67 3.39 -14.68
N CYS A 22 -12.69 2.54 -14.70
CA CYS A 22 -13.97 2.90 -14.11
C CYS A 22 -13.91 2.76 -12.58
N TYR A 23 -14.93 3.25 -11.90
CA TYR A 23 -15.00 3.16 -10.44
C TYR A 23 -15.11 1.71 -9.96
N ASP A 24 -15.91 0.90 -10.66
CA ASP A 24 -16.15 -0.51 -10.29
C ASP A 24 -14.86 -1.35 -10.42
N ASP A 25 -14.00 -1.06 -11.41
CA ASP A 25 -12.69 -1.72 -11.54
C ASP A 25 -11.83 -1.56 -10.27
N VAL A 26 -11.91 -0.40 -9.61
CA VAL A 26 -11.18 -0.14 -8.37
C VAL A 26 -11.74 -0.99 -7.24
N ILE A 27 -13.07 -1.08 -7.13
CA ILE A 27 -13.73 -1.87 -6.09
C ILE A 27 -13.38 -3.35 -6.28
N ASP A 28 -13.55 -3.88 -7.48
CA ASP A 28 -13.28 -5.28 -7.79
C ASP A 28 -11.82 -5.66 -7.54
N ALA A 29 -10.88 -4.79 -7.93
CA ALA A 29 -9.46 -5.06 -7.76
C ALA A 29 -9.00 -4.99 -6.29
N VAL A 30 -9.60 -4.12 -5.48
CA VAL A 30 -9.14 -3.84 -4.11
C VAL A 30 -9.88 -4.66 -3.06
N VAL A 31 -11.19 -4.82 -3.19
CA VAL A 31 -12.07 -5.38 -2.15
C VAL A 31 -12.06 -6.91 -2.17
N GLY A 32 -12.16 -7.53 -3.35
CA GLY A 32 -12.28 -8.99 -3.45
C GLY A 32 -13.42 -9.53 -2.57
N ASP A 33 -13.11 -10.53 -1.74
CA ASP A 33 -14.07 -11.17 -0.82
C ASP A 33 -14.09 -10.53 0.59
N GLU A 34 -13.30 -9.48 0.83
CA GLU A 34 -13.17 -8.82 2.14
C GLU A 34 -14.16 -7.64 2.26
N VAL A 35 -14.58 -7.28 3.47
CA VAL A 35 -15.37 -6.05 3.69
C VAL A 35 -14.46 -4.88 3.99
N HIS A 36 -14.45 -3.87 3.11
CA HIS A 36 -13.59 -2.69 3.27
C HIS A 36 -14.35 -1.48 3.82
N ARG A 37 -13.85 -0.92 4.93
CA ARG A 37 -14.36 0.30 5.58
C ARG A 37 -13.26 1.34 5.71
N VAL A 38 -13.63 2.62 5.72
CA VAL A 38 -12.70 3.75 5.88
C VAL A 38 -13.17 4.63 7.02
N ALA A 39 -12.34 4.77 8.04
CA ALA A 39 -12.55 5.64 9.19
C ALA A 39 -11.67 6.90 9.10
N GLY A 40 -12.01 7.94 9.86
CA GLY A 40 -11.18 9.15 9.99
C GLY A 40 -11.24 10.10 8.80
N LEU A 41 -12.18 9.90 7.86
CA LEU A 41 -12.40 10.85 6.78
C LEU A 41 -12.93 12.18 7.36
N PRO A 42 -12.36 13.33 6.95
CA PRO A 42 -12.86 14.63 7.41
C PRO A 42 -14.36 14.80 7.13
N GLY A 43 -15.12 15.15 8.15
CA GLY A 43 -16.58 15.32 8.07
C GLY A 43 -17.40 14.03 8.22
N GLN A 44 -16.77 12.87 8.47
CA GLN A 44 -17.46 11.61 8.76
C GLN A 44 -17.15 11.14 10.18
N SER A 45 -18.20 10.87 10.98
CA SER A 45 -18.06 10.33 12.33
C SER A 45 -17.80 8.82 12.34
N ASP A 46 -18.43 8.10 11.41
CA ASP A 46 -18.45 6.63 11.39
C ASP A 46 -17.71 6.07 10.17
N PRO A 47 -17.18 4.83 10.25
CA PRO A 47 -16.51 4.21 9.11
C PRO A 47 -17.46 3.99 7.92
N VAL A 48 -17.10 4.57 6.77
CA VAL A 48 -17.86 4.47 5.51
C VAL A 48 -17.34 3.33 4.63
N PRO A 49 -18.12 2.81 3.68
CA PRO A 49 -17.61 1.87 2.67
C PRO A 49 -16.47 2.47 1.85
N LEU A 50 -15.49 1.66 1.44
CA LEU A 50 -14.35 2.11 0.62
C LEU A 50 -14.77 2.88 -0.62
N GLY A 51 -15.83 2.44 -1.28
CA GLY A 51 -16.34 3.14 -2.45
C GLY A 51 -16.75 4.60 -2.17
N TRP A 52 -17.45 4.85 -1.06
CA TRP A 52 -17.80 6.20 -0.65
C TRP A 52 -16.54 7.05 -0.42
N ALA A 53 -15.54 6.45 0.23
CA ALA A 53 -14.26 7.12 0.47
C ALA A 53 -13.56 7.54 -0.82
N LEU A 54 -13.59 6.72 -1.88
CA LEU A 54 -13.01 7.08 -3.18
C LEU A 54 -13.63 8.35 -3.75
N SER A 55 -14.96 8.49 -3.69
CA SER A 55 -15.66 9.71 -4.10
C SER A 55 -15.22 10.92 -3.27
N ALA A 56 -15.10 10.76 -1.96
CA ALA A 56 -14.62 11.82 -1.06
C ALA A 56 -13.16 12.23 -1.38
N LEU A 57 -12.28 11.29 -1.74
CA LEU A 57 -10.91 11.60 -2.19
C LEU A 57 -10.92 12.49 -3.44
N ARG A 58 -11.76 12.15 -4.44
CA ARG A 58 -11.89 12.95 -5.66
C ARG A 58 -12.43 14.35 -5.37
N GLU A 59 -13.44 14.48 -4.52
CA GLU A 59 -14.02 15.78 -4.14
C GLU A 59 -13.01 16.68 -3.41
N ARG A 60 -12.07 16.08 -2.68
CA ARG A 60 -10.96 16.79 -2.02
C ARG A 60 -9.82 17.19 -2.97
N GLY A 61 -9.92 16.85 -4.25
CA GLY A 61 -8.93 17.21 -5.26
C GLY A 61 -7.72 16.27 -5.30
N GLU A 62 -7.82 15.06 -4.73
CA GLU A 62 -6.79 14.04 -4.93
C GLU A 62 -6.68 13.70 -6.42
N THR A 63 -5.47 13.80 -6.98
CA THR A 63 -5.23 13.50 -8.40
C THR A 63 -4.45 12.20 -8.60
N ARG A 64 -3.74 11.75 -7.57
CA ARG A 64 -2.89 10.56 -7.59
C ARG A 64 -2.67 10.07 -6.17
N LEU A 65 -2.65 8.76 -6.01
CA LEU A 65 -2.20 8.10 -4.80
C LEU A 65 -0.89 7.37 -5.08
N ARG A 66 -0.03 7.26 -4.07
CA ARG A 66 1.19 6.44 -4.11
C ARG A 66 1.29 5.57 -2.87
N THR A 67 1.86 4.39 -3.03
CA THR A 67 2.19 3.54 -1.89
C THR A 67 3.49 4.03 -1.25
N VAL A 68 3.55 3.98 0.08
CA VAL A 68 4.77 4.10 0.86
C VAL A 68 5.06 2.77 1.55
N LEU A 69 6.33 2.38 1.59
CA LEU A 69 6.80 1.11 2.16
C LEU A 69 7.93 1.38 3.15
N PRO A 70 7.65 2.08 4.26
CA PRO A 70 8.68 2.40 5.24
C PRO A 70 9.17 1.13 5.95
N VAL A 71 10.44 1.14 6.33
CA VAL A 71 11.02 0.12 7.23
C VAL A 71 11.68 0.80 8.42
N PRO A 72 11.82 0.12 9.57
CA PRO A 72 12.50 0.70 10.73
C PRO A 72 13.88 1.26 10.36
N GLY A 73 14.06 2.57 10.56
CA GLY A 73 15.30 3.29 10.23
C GLY A 73 15.34 3.95 8.84
N ASP A 74 14.34 3.73 7.99
CA ASP A 74 14.23 4.35 6.67
C ASP A 74 12.82 4.94 6.45
N PRO A 75 12.63 6.24 6.75
CA PRO A 75 11.35 6.92 6.59
C PRO A 75 11.14 7.48 5.17
N ARG A 76 12.00 7.12 4.19
CA ARG A 76 11.92 7.69 2.84
C ARG A 76 10.51 7.51 2.26
N GLY A 77 10.03 8.57 1.62
CA GLY A 77 8.69 8.61 1.03
C GLY A 77 7.56 8.99 1.99
N LEU A 78 7.77 9.02 3.31
CA LEU A 78 6.76 9.50 4.26
C LEU A 78 6.65 11.04 4.25
N PRO A 79 5.48 11.59 4.62
CA PRO A 79 5.21 13.03 4.61
C PRO A 79 5.87 13.87 5.71
N GLY A 80 6.95 13.36 6.33
CA GLY A 80 7.50 13.92 7.57
C GLY A 80 6.76 13.45 8.82
N PRO A 81 7.07 13.98 10.02
CA PRO A 81 6.44 13.53 11.27
C PRO A 81 4.93 13.79 11.29
N GLY A 82 4.14 12.83 11.78
CA GLY A 82 2.68 12.96 11.87
C GLY A 82 1.99 11.63 12.15
N SER A 83 0.67 11.68 12.37
CA SER A 83 -0.13 10.48 12.69
C SER A 83 -0.05 9.42 11.59
N PHE A 84 -0.13 9.84 10.33
CA PHE A 84 0.05 8.95 9.17
C PHE A 84 1.42 8.27 9.19
N SER A 85 2.50 9.04 9.32
CA SER A 85 3.86 8.49 9.25
C SER A 85 4.16 7.52 10.38
N THR A 86 3.66 7.79 11.59
CA THR A 86 3.75 6.85 12.71
C THR A 86 2.98 5.56 12.42
N ALA A 87 1.73 5.67 11.95
CA ALA A 87 0.90 4.51 11.66
C ALA A 87 1.45 3.68 10.49
N ALA A 88 1.90 4.33 9.42
CA ALA A 88 2.50 3.67 8.27
C ALA A 88 3.83 3.00 8.63
N MET A 89 4.65 3.60 9.50
CA MET A 89 5.88 2.98 10.01
C MET A 89 5.58 1.73 10.85
N GLN A 90 4.50 1.75 11.64
CA GLN A 90 4.07 0.59 12.42
C GLN A 90 3.51 -0.53 11.54
N ALA A 91 2.73 -0.18 10.51
CA ALA A 91 2.14 -1.13 9.57
C ALA A 91 3.16 -1.69 8.56
N GLY A 92 4.22 -0.92 8.25
CA GLY A 92 5.20 -1.23 7.21
C GLY A 92 4.73 -0.85 5.80
N ASP A 93 3.50 -0.36 5.65
CA ASP A 93 2.98 0.19 4.41
C ASP A 93 1.93 1.30 4.64
N GLY A 94 1.56 1.98 3.57
CA GLY A 94 0.49 2.96 3.56
C GLY A 94 0.23 3.50 2.15
N VAL A 95 -0.86 4.23 1.99
CA VAL A 95 -1.21 4.96 0.77
C VAL A 95 -1.20 6.45 1.07
N LEU A 96 -0.57 7.24 0.20
CA LEU A 96 -0.42 8.67 0.38
C LEU A 96 -0.92 9.41 -0.86
N GLY A 97 -1.83 10.36 -0.67
CA GLY A 97 -2.25 11.37 -1.62
C GLY A 97 -1.61 12.73 -1.35
N LEU A 98 -2.20 13.78 -1.90
CA LEU A 98 -1.81 15.18 -1.71
C LEU A 98 -2.20 15.71 -0.33
N SER A 99 -3.40 15.36 0.14
CA SER A 99 -4.00 15.90 1.37
C SER A 99 -4.39 14.81 2.39
N LEU A 100 -4.44 13.56 1.95
CA LEU A 100 -4.80 12.42 2.79
C LEU A 100 -3.82 11.26 2.66
N GLY A 101 -3.51 10.63 3.79
CA GLY A 101 -2.86 9.33 3.86
C GLY A 101 -3.83 8.28 4.43
N LEU A 102 -3.73 7.04 3.95
CA LEU A 102 -4.49 5.89 4.42
C LEU A 102 -3.54 4.80 4.92
N THR A 103 -3.77 4.29 6.12
CA THR A 103 -3.16 3.05 6.60
C THR A 103 -4.20 1.93 6.61
N ARG A 104 -3.73 0.69 6.54
CA ARG A 104 -4.59 -0.50 6.48
C ARG A 104 -4.40 -1.35 7.73
N ASP A 105 -5.50 -1.75 8.33
CA ASP A 105 -5.56 -2.82 9.32
C ASP A 105 -6.41 -3.97 8.77
N VAL A 106 -5.91 -5.20 8.89
CA VAL A 106 -6.51 -6.41 8.29
C VAL A 106 -6.97 -7.33 9.41
N GLY A 107 -8.29 -7.47 9.52
CA GLY A 107 -8.94 -8.43 10.39
C GLY A 107 -9.38 -9.68 9.64
N ASP A 108 -10.19 -10.50 10.30
CA ASP A 108 -10.79 -11.69 9.69
C ASP A 108 -11.94 -11.28 8.74
N GLY A 109 -11.72 -11.42 7.43
CA GLY A 109 -12.68 -11.05 6.39
C GLY A 109 -13.00 -9.55 6.30
N THR A 110 -12.27 -8.69 7.01
CA THR A 110 -12.52 -7.25 7.08
C THR A 110 -11.23 -6.46 6.97
N VAL A 111 -11.32 -5.30 6.32
CA VAL A 111 -10.23 -4.35 6.15
C VAL A 111 -10.69 -2.98 6.59
N LEU A 112 -10.03 -2.44 7.61
CA LEU A 112 -10.24 -1.06 8.03
C LEU A 112 -9.11 -0.19 7.49
N TRP A 113 -9.48 0.82 6.73
CA TRP A 113 -8.59 1.89 6.33
C TRP A 113 -8.76 3.06 7.31
N THR A 114 -7.66 3.62 7.81
CA THR A 114 -7.69 4.83 8.63
C THR A 114 -7.14 5.99 7.83
N ALA A 115 -7.95 7.03 7.65
CA ALA A 115 -7.55 8.25 6.98
C ALA A 115 -6.89 9.24 7.95
N HIS A 116 -5.85 9.88 7.46
CA HIS A 116 -5.03 10.86 8.16
C HIS A 116 -4.85 12.07 7.25
N GLU A 117 -5.12 13.28 7.76
CA GLU A 117 -4.74 14.49 7.03
C GLU A 117 -3.22 14.61 6.97
N VAL A 118 -2.71 14.93 5.78
CA VAL A 118 -1.29 15.15 5.51
C VAL A 118 -1.11 16.49 4.79
N CYS A 119 0.03 17.13 4.99
CA CYS A 119 0.40 18.29 4.17
C CYS A 119 0.97 17.80 2.83
N ASP A 120 0.87 18.62 1.78
CA ASP A 120 1.40 18.26 0.45
C ASP A 120 2.87 17.84 0.54
N VAL A 121 3.13 16.57 0.24
CA VAL A 121 4.46 15.99 0.29
C VAL A 121 4.86 15.61 -1.11
N ARG A 122 5.62 16.54 -1.70
CA ARG A 122 6.40 16.25 -2.88
C ARG A 122 7.33 15.07 -2.57
N PRO A 123 7.23 13.96 -3.32
CA PRO A 123 8.16 12.86 -3.14
C PRO A 123 9.58 13.36 -3.41
N ASP A 124 10.51 12.92 -2.58
CA ASP A 124 11.94 13.08 -2.86
C ASP A 124 12.26 12.31 -4.15
N PRO A 125 12.75 12.96 -5.21
CA PRO A 125 12.98 12.28 -6.48
C PRO A 125 14.15 11.31 -6.33
N ILE A 126 13.86 10.01 -6.34
CA ILE A 126 14.87 9.01 -6.70
C ILE A 126 15.00 8.99 -8.22
N THR A 127 16.22 8.86 -8.70
CA THR A 127 16.47 8.68 -10.12
C THR A 127 16.00 7.29 -10.55
N VAL A 128 15.68 7.12 -11.84
CA VAL A 128 15.31 5.80 -12.40
C VAL A 128 16.45 4.80 -12.20
N ALA A 129 17.70 5.25 -12.30
CA ALA A 129 18.86 4.40 -12.10
C ALA A 129 18.98 3.89 -10.65
N GLU A 130 18.70 4.75 -9.67
CA GLU A 130 18.64 4.34 -8.26
C GLU A 130 17.51 3.35 -8.00
N ALA A 131 16.31 3.62 -8.54
CA ALA A 131 15.17 2.72 -8.43
C ALA A 131 15.46 1.34 -9.05
N ASP A 132 16.10 1.30 -10.23
CA ASP A 132 16.48 0.06 -10.91
C ASP A 132 17.54 -0.73 -10.13
N ASN A 133 18.54 -0.05 -9.58
CA ASN A 133 19.54 -0.67 -8.73
C ASN A 133 18.91 -1.29 -7.46
N ASP A 134 18.05 -0.54 -6.76
CA ASP A 134 17.36 -1.01 -5.54
C ASP A 134 16.46 -2.22 -5.84
N LEU A 135 15.76 -2.21 -6.97
CA LEU A 135 14.95 -3.35 -7.44
C LEU A 135 15.84 -4.56 -7.74
N ALA A 136 16.92 -4.38 -8.50
CA ALA A 136 17.82 -5.47 -8.88
C ALA A 136 18.51 -6.09 -7.66
N VAL A 137 18.88 -5.29 -6.65
CA VAL A 137 19.43 -5.77 -5.38
C VAL A 137 18.38 -6.59 -4.62
N THR A 138 17.16 -6.07 -4.48
CA THR A 138 16.05 -6.75 -3.78
C THR A 138 15.68 -8.07 -4.46
N LEU A 139 15.58 -8.10 -5.79
CA LEU A 139 15.29 -9.31 -6.56
C LEU A 139 16.34 -10.40 -6.37
N ARG A 140 17.64 -10.03 -6.39
CA ARG A 140 18.73 -10.98 -6.12
C ARG A 140 18.67 -11.52 -4.69
N ALA A 141 18.34 -10.67 -3.71
CA ALA A 141 18.19 -11.10 -2.32
C ALA A 141 17.01 -12.09 -2.15
N ALA A 142 15.85 -11.77 -2.73
CA ALA A 142 14.68 -12.65 -2.72
C ALA A 142 14.96 -14.00 -3.39
N ALA A 143 15.63 -14.01 -4.55
CA ALA A 143 16.01 -15.24 -5.24
C ALA A 143 16.94 -16.12 -4.39
N ARG A 144 17.91 -15.53 -3.69
CA ARG A 144 18.77 -16.26 -2.75
C ARG A 144 17.99 -16.84 -1.58
N ALA A 145 17.06 -16.08 -1.01
CA ALA A 145 16.20 -16.56 0.08
C ALA A 145 15.34 -17.76 -0.35
N LEU A 146 14.76 -17.69 -1.55
CA LEU A 146 13.99 -18.79 -2.14
C LEU A 146 14.86 -20.03 -2.42
N ALA A 147 16.06 -19.84 -2.97
CA ALA A 147 17.00 -20.94 -3.20
C ALA A 147 17.43 -21.61 -1.88
N ALA A 148 17.66 -20.84 -0.82
CA ALA A 148 18.00 -21.39 0.49
C ALA A 148 16.87 -22.23 1.09
N LEU A 149 15.61 -21.80 0.92
CA LEU A 149 14.42 -22.59 1.32
C LEU A 149 14.32 -23.90 0.53
N ASP A 150 14.62 -23.89 -0.77
CA ASP A 150 14.56 -25.08 -1.62
C ASP A 150 15.69 -26.07 -1.30
N VAL A 151 16.90 -25.57 -1.01
CA VAL A 151 18.02 -26.38 -0.51
C VAL A 151 17.70 -27.00 0.85
N ALA A 152 16.99 -26.30 1.75
CA ALA A 152 16.56 -26.86 3.03
C ALA A 152 15.47 -27.95 2.87
N ARG A 153 14.72 -27.95 1.76
CA ARG A 153 13.73 -28.98 1.44
C ARG A 153 14.36 -30.22 0.78
N TRP A 154 15.56 -30.08 0.21
CA TRP A 154 16.29 -31.18 -0.40
C TRP A 154 16.84 -32.13 0.68
N ARG A 155 16.08 -33.22 0.94
CA ARG A 155 16.51 -34.34 1.79
C ARG A 155 17.18 -35.42 0.94
N PRO A 156 18.52 -35.59 1.01
CA PRO A 156 19.23 -36.60 0.23
C PRO A 156 18.80 -38.04 0.57
N GLU A 157 18.24 -38.28 1.75
CA GLU A 157 17.67 -39.58 2.15
C GLU A 157 16.45 -40.06 1.33
N ALA A 158 15.87 -39.24 0.45
CA ALA A 158 14.75 -39.65 -0.43
C ALA A 158 15.21 -40.25 -1.77
N VAL A 159 16.50 -40.23 -2.08
CA VAL A 159 17.07 -40.77 -3.35
C VAL A 159 17.92 -41.99 -3.04
N SER A 160 17.29 -43.05 -2.55
CA SER A 160 17.86 -44.41 -2.52
C SER A 160 16.73 -45.43 -2.46
N LEU A 161 16.25 -45.82 -3.64
CA LEU A 161 15.60 -47.10 -3.92
C LEU A 161 16.21 -47.66 -5.21
#